data_AF-A0A8H8SNY0-F1
#
_entry.id   AF-A0A8H8SNY0-F1
#
_cell.length_a   1.000
_cell.length_b   1.000
_cell.length_c   1.000
_cell.angle_alpha   90.00
_cell.angle_beta   90.00
_cell.angle_gamma   90.00
#
_symmetry.space_group_name_H-M   'P 1'
#
loop_
_entity.id
_entity.type
_entity.pdbx_description
1 polymer ?
#
loop_
_entity_poly.entity_id
_entity_poly.type
_entity_poly.pdbx_seq_one_letter_code
_entity_poly.pdbx_strand_id
1 'polypeptide(L)'
;MHRLGGAGYGALSRQHQSLASFAALSTSLKESEIAHLRAQLTSFRAALTRFAAQHRAQIRADPTFRTAFTSMCASLGVDPLAGPREGGLWAELLGLGDFSFELGVQIVDVCVEARDKTGGLVDMQHLLRQIEKMRALKDGAITEDDVARSINALGPLGAGHGPNGSPRLGSTIGRESGRSDNYIELGWSIGRAETALDNMLMRDGTCWLDDQDPTGKIYWVFSAFTFEDNVQ
;
A
#
# COMPACT_ATOMS: atom_id res chain seq x y z
N MET A 1 -65.18 -23.64 -45.99
CA MET A 1 -63.99 -23.86 -45.13
C MET A 1 -63.38 -22.50 -44.80
N HIS A 2 -63.63 -21.99 -43.60
CA HIS A 2 -63.09 -20.70 -43.13
C HIS A 2 -61.63 -20.87 -42.71
N ARG A 3 -60.69 -20.20 -43.40
CA ARG A 3 -59.29 -20.09 -42.96
C ARG A 3 -59.19 -18.98 -41.90
N LEU A 4 -59.55 -19.31 -40.66
CA LEU A 4 -59.18 -18.54 -39.47
C LEU A 4 -57.80 -19.03 -39.03
N GLY A 5 -56.72 -18.35 -39.40
CA GLY A 5 -55.37 -18.77 -38.97
C GLY A 5 -54.17 -17.92 -39.36
N GLY A 6 -54.33 -16.83 -40.11
CA GLY A 6 -53.20 -16.07 -40.67
C GLY A 6 -52.73 -14.84 -39.88
N ALA A 7 -53.56 -14.29 -38.98
CA ALA A 7 -53.28 -12.97 -38.39
C ALA A 7 -52.28 -12.99 -37.21
N GLY A 8 -52.13 -14.12 -36.51
CA GLY A 8 -51.26 -14.22 -35.33
C GLY A 8 -49.77 -14.46 -35.66
N TYR A 9 -49.48 -15.29 -36.66
CA TYR A 9 -48.11 -15.68 -37.00
C TYR A 9 -47.28 -14.53 -37.62
N GLY A 10 -47.91 -13.65 -38.41
CA GLY A 10 -47.24 -12.48 -38.97
C GLY A 10 -46.89 -11.42 -37.91
N ALA A 11 -47.78 -11.19 -36.94
CA ALA A 11 -47.53 -10.27 -35.83
C ALA A 11 -46.41 -10.81 -34.92
N LEU A 12 -46.42 -12.11 -34.62
CA LEU A 12 -45.42 -12.77 -33.78
C LEU A 12 -44.05 -12.85 -34.48
N SER A 13 -44.02 -13.13 -35.78
CA SER A 13 -42.79 -13.09 -36.58
C SER A 13 -42.20 -11.67 -36.66
N ARG A 14 -43.05 -10.65 -36.85
CA ARG A 14 -42.62 -9.25 -36.88
C ARG A 14 -42.12 -8.78 -35.51
N GLN A 15 -42.70 -9.28 -34.42
CA GLN A 15 -42.22 -9.06 -33.05
C GLN A 15 -40.87 -9.77 -32.78
N HIS A 16 -40.70 -11.01 -33.24
CA HIS A 16 -39.41 -11.70 -33.15
C HIS A 16 -38.32 -10.99 -33.97
N GLN A 17 -38.65 -10.52 -35.17
CA GLN A 17 -37.73 -9.79 -36.02
C GLN A 17 -37.35 -8.43 -35.43
N SER A 18 -38.29 -7.72 -34.81
CA SER A 18 -37.99 -6.46 -34.12
C SER A 18 -37.06 -6.68 -32.92
N LEU A 19 -37.34 -7.69 -32.08
CA LEU A 19 -36.47 -8.06 -30.95
C LEU A 19 -35.06 -8.43 -31.41
N ALA A 20 -34.93 -9.21 -32.48
CA ALA A 20 -33.63 -9.56 -33.06
C ALA A 20 -32.89 -8.32 -33.59
N SER A 21 -33.58 -7.40 -34.25
CA SER A 21 -33.00 -6.15 -34.74
C SER A 21 -32.56 -5.22 -33.60
N PHE A 22 -33.33 -5.12 -32.50
CA PHE A 22 -32.96 -4.35 -31.31
C PHE A 22 -31.76 -4.98 -30.60
N ALA A 23 -31.68 -6.30 -30.51
CA ALA A 23 -30.54 -7.00 -29.93
C ALA A 23 -29.26 -6.77 -30.75
N ALA A 24 -29.35 -6.86 -32.08
CA ALA A 24 -28.23 -6.59 -32.98
C ALA A 24 -27.74 -5.14 -32.87
N LEU A 25 -28.66 -4.16 -32.89
CA LEU A 25 -28.33 -2.75 -32.74
C LEU A 25 -27.70 -2.45 -31.37
N SER A 26 -28.26 -3.01 -30.29
CA SER A 26 -27.70 -2.85 -28.94
C SER A 26 -26.28 -3.40 -28.84
N THR A 27 -26.02 -4.55 -29.46
CA THR A 27 -24.70 -5.17 -29.49
C THR A 27 -23.70 -4.29 -30.26
N SER A 28 -24.09 -3.80 -31.45
CA SER A 28 -23.26 -2.91 -32.26
C SER A 28 -22.96 -1.58 -31.55
N LEU A 29 -23.93 -1.02 -30.83
CA LEU A 29 -23.74 0.24 -30.10
C LEU A 29 -22.76 0.06 -28.94
N LYS A 30 -22.92 -1.01 -28.15
CA LYS A 30 -21.98 -1.38 -27.08
C LYS A 30 -20.57 -1.60 -27.63
N GLU A 31 -20.45 -2.29 -28.75
CA GLU A 31 -19.14 -2.55 -29.36
C GLU A 31 -18.47 -1.26 -29.84
N SER A 32 -19.24 -0.32 -30.40
CA SER A 32 -18.73 1.01 -30.78
C SER A 32 -18.28 1.84 -29.56
N GLU A 33 -19.03 1.81 -28.46
CA GLU A 33 -18.66 2.50 -27.21
C GLU A 33 -17.40 1.90 -26.59
N ILE A 34 -17.30 0.57 -26.55
CA ILE A 34 -16.10 -0.14 -26.05
C ILE A 34 -14.89 0.18 -26.92
N ALA A 35 -15.04 0.19 -28.25
CA ALA A 35 -13.97 0.55 -29.16
C ALA A 35 -13.51 2.00 -28.94
N HIS A 36 -14.45 2.92 -28.76
CA HIS A 36 -14.15 4.32 -28.46
C HIS A 36 -13.40 4.48 -27.13
N LEU A 37 -13.86 3.83 -26.05
CA LEU A 37 -13.20 3.86 -24.75
C LEU A 37 -11.78 3.28 -24.81
N ARG A 38 -11.58 2.17 -25.53
CA ARG A 38 -10.24 1.57 -25.74
C ARG A 38 -9.30 2.53 -26.48
N ALA A 39 -9.80 3.24 -27.49
CA ALA A 39 -9.01 4.24 -28.21
C ALA A 39 -8.61 5.41 -27.30
N GLN A 40 -9.54 5.91 -26.48
CA GLN A 40 -9.28 6.96 -25.49
C GLN A 40 -8.22 6.51 -24.46
N LEU A 41 -8.35 5.30 -23.89
CA LEU A 41 -7.36 4.75 -22.95
C LEU A 41 -5.98 4.60 -23.57
N THR A 42 -5.90 4.20 -24.85
CA THR A 42 -4.63 4.06 -25.56
C THR A 42 -3.95 5.41 -25.80
N SER A 43 -4.71 6.40 -26.27
CA SER A 43 -4.23 7.78 -26.44
C SER A 43 -3.75 8.37 -25.11
N PHE A 44 -4.54 8.16 -24.06
CA PHE A 44 -4.22 8.62 -22.71
C PHE A 44 -2.95 7.96 -22.17
N ARG A 45 -2.81 6.63 -22.28
CA ARG A 45 -1.59 5.90 -21.88
C ARG A 45 -0.37 6.45 -22.60
N ALA A 46 -0.47 6.71 -23.91
CA ALA A 46 0.63 7.30 -24.69
C ALA A 46 0.99 8.72 -24.21
N ALA A 47 -0.01 9.55 -23.91
CA ALA A 47 0.20 10.89 -23.36
C ALA A 47 0.87 10.85 -21.99
N LEU A 48 0.39 9.99 -21.08
CA LEU A 48 0.98 9.80 -19.75
C LEU A 48 2.42 9.28 -19.87
N THR A 49 2.70 8.44 -20.89
CA THR A 49 4.03 7.85 -21.12
C THR A 49 5.01 8.93 -21.53
N ARG A 50 4.58 9.79 -22.46
CA ARG A 50 5.36 10.95 -22.88
C ARG A 50 5.59 11.94 -21.73
N PHE A 51 4.54 12.24 -20.97
CA PHE A 51 4.62 13.15 -19.82
C PHE A 51 5.66 12.64 -18.82
N ALA A 52 5.55 11.39 -18.43
CA ALA A 52 6.41 10.84 -17.41
C ALA A 52 7.87 10.70 -17.90
N ALA A 53 8.09 10.39 -19.18
CA ALA A 53 9.43 10.40 -19.79
C ALA A 53 10.07 11.81 -19.80
N GLN A 54 9.28 12.86 -20.12
CA GLN A 54 9.75 14.24 -20.14
C GLN A 54 10.05 14.78 -18.73
N HIS A 55 9.23 14.41 -17.74
CA HIS A 55 9.31 14.92 -16.39
C HIS A 55 10.03 13.97 -15.42
N ARG A 56 10.69 12.92 -15.91
CA ARG A 56 11.32 11.86 -15.09
C ARG A 56 12.25 12.41 -13.99
N ALA A 57 13.08 13.40 -14.31
CA ALA A 57 13.99 13.99 -13.33
C ALA A 57 13.24 14.75 -12.23
N GLN A 58 12.16 15.44 -12.60
CA GLN A 58 11.30 16.18 -11.65
C GLN A 58 10.53 15.22 -10.77
N ILE A 59 9.98 14.13 -11.31
CA ILE A 59 9.29 13.07 -10.55
C ILE A 59 10.22 12.46 -9.51
N ARG A 60 11.52 12.33 -9.80
CA ARG A 60 12.48 11.80 -8.82
C ARG A 60 12.91 12.83 -7.77
N ALA A 61 13.10 14.09 -8.18
CA ALA A 61 13.67 15.12 -7.32
C ALA A 61 12.63 15.80 -6.40
N ASP A 62 11.40 15.96 -6.87
CA ASP A 62 10.33 16.65 -6.14
C ASP A 62 9.35 15.63 -5.52
N PRO A 63 9.32 15.49 -4.17
CA PRO A 63 8.45 14.57 -3.47
C PRO A 63 6.96 14.89 -3.66
N THR A 64 6.60 16.18 -3.70
CA THR A 64 5.20 16.61 -3.85
C THR A 64 4.70 16.23 -5.25
N PHE A 65 5.52 16.49 -6.26
CA PHE A 65 5.21 16.13 -7.63
C PHE A 65 5.17 14.61 -7.83
N ARG A 66 6.06 13.86 -7.17
CA ARG A 66 6.04 12.39 -7.16
C ARG A 66 4.72 11.85 -6.65
N THR A 67 4.26 12.29 -5.48
CA THR A 67 2.98 11.86 -4.89
C THR A 67 1.77 12.23 -5.76
N ALA A 68 1.77 13.44 -6.34
CA ALA A 68 0.69 13.84 -7.24
C ALA A 68 0.62 12.94 -8.50
N PHE A 69 1.78 12.63 -9.08
CA PHE A 69 1.87 11.75 -10.25
C PHE A 69 1.43 10.31 -9.91
N THR A 70 1.88 9.75 -8.80
CA THR A 70 1.50 8.38 -8.39
C THR A 70 0.02 8.29 -8.03
N SER A 71 -0.55 9.29 -7.36
CA SER A 71 -1.99 9.36 -7.05
C SER A 71 -2.85 9.42 -8.32
N MET A 72 -2.38 10.12 -9.36
CA MET A 72 -3.04 10.14 -10.66
C MET A 72 -3.02 8.74 -11.28
N CYS A 73 -1.86 8.07 -11.30
CA CYS A 73 -1.73 6.72 -11.81
C CYS A 73 -2.67 5.73 -11.07
N ALA A 74 -2.72 5.79 -9.74
CA ALA A 74 -3.59 4.95 -8.93
C ALA A 74 -5.08 5.14 -9.21
N SER A 75 -5.54 6.39 -9.40
CA SER A 75 -6.93 6.71 -9.74
C SER A 75 -7.40 6.09 -11.06
N LEU A 76 -6.45 5.79 -11.94
CA LEU A 76 -6.69 5.19 -13.26
C LEU A 76 -6.48 3.66 -13.26
N GLY A 77 -6.17 3.07 -12.11
CA GLY A 77 -5.82 1.65 -11.99
C GLY A 77 -4.49 1.32 -12.66
N VAL A 78 -3.61 2.31 -12.84
CA VAL A 78 -2.27 2.12 -13.40
C VAL A 78 -1.27 2.15 -12.25
N ASP A 79 -0.53 1.05 -12.07
CA ASP A 79 0.54 1.02 -11.09
C ASP A 79 1.87 1.49 -11.74
N PRO A 80 2.46 2.61 -11.29
CA PRO A 80 3.75 3.08 -11.79
C PRO A 80 4.93 2.20 -11.34
N LEU A 81 4.72 1.31 -10.37
CA LEU A 81 5.72 0.38 -9.80
C LEU A 81 5.59 -1.06 -10.31
N ALA A 82 4.51 -1.40 -11.02
CA ALA A 82 4.36 -2.73 -11.60
C ALA A 82 5.52 -3.00 -12.57
N GLY A 83 6.29 -4.06 -12.27
CA GLY A 83 7.44 -4.48 -13.05
C GLY A 83 7.08 -5.15 -14.38
N PRO A 84 8.07 -5.65 -15.13
CA PRO A 84 7.89 -6.19 -16.49
C PRO A 84 6.95 -7.41 -16.56
N ARG A 85 6.76 -8.12 -15.45
CA ARG A 85 5.82 -9.23 -15.35
C ARG A 85 4.56 -8.72 -14.66
N GLU A 86 3.53 -8.54 -15.48
CA GLU A 86 2.19 -8.00 -15.20
C GLU A 86 2.04 -6.48 -15.40
N GLY A 87 2.00 -6.05 -16.67
CA GLY A 87 1.45 -4.74 -17.06
C GLY A 87 2.40 -3.53 -16.96
N GLY A 88 3.64 -3.72 -16.53
CA GLY A 88 4.61 -2.65 -16.27
C GLY A 88 5.19 -1.95 -17.50
N LEU A 89 4.44 -1.01 -18.09
CA LEU A 89 5.02 -0.04 -19.03
C LEU A 89 5.93 0.97 -18.31
N TRP A 90 5.73 1.14 -17.00
CA TRP A 90 6.18 2.32 -16.26
C TRP A 90 7.48 2.10 -15.49
N ALA A 91 7.68 0.90 -14.95
CA ALA A 91 8.92 0.56 -14.25
C ALA A 91 10.15 0.78 -15.15
N GLU A 92 10.10 0.31 -16.39
CA GLU A 92 11.19 0.44 -17.37
C GLU A 92 11.36 1.89 -17.87
N LEU A 93 10.26 2.60 -18.13
CA LEU A 93 10.29 3.98 -18.64
C LEU A 93 10.69 5.03 -17.60
N LEU A 94 10.32 4.83 -16.32
CA LEU A 94 10.46 5.85 -15.27
C LEU A 94 11.50 5.52 -14.21
N GLY A 95 11.91 4.25 -14.08
CA GLY A 95 12.82 3.80 -13.02
C GLY A 95 12.32 4.20 -11.64
N LEU A 96 11.00 4.37 -11.52
CA LEU A 96 10.28 4.52 -10.25
C LEU A 96 10.30 3.19 -9.51
N GLY A 97 10.23 2.06 -10.25
CA GLY A 97 10.52 0.74 -9.73
C GLY A 97 11.90 0.70 -9.07
N ASP A 98 12.96 1.09 -9.79
CA ASP A 98 14.33 1.09 -9.25
C ASP A 98 14.46 1.92 -7.97
N PHE A 99 13.86 3.12 -7.93
CA PHE A 99 13.85 3.96 -6.73
C PHE A 99 13.14 3.29 -5.56
N SER A 100 11.94 2.74 -5.78
CA SER A 100 11.16 2.07 -4.72
C SER A 100 11.80 0.76 -4.24
N PHE A 101 12.44 0.00 -5.14
CA PHE A 101 13.20 -1.19 -4.74
C PHE A 101 14.45 -0.82 -3.94
N GLU A 102 15.21 0.17 -4.39
CA GLU A 102 16.40 0.66 -3.67
C GLU A 102 16.01 1.22 -2.30
N LEU A 103 14.93 1.99 -2.22
CA LEU A 103 14.38 2.50 -0.96
C LEU A 103 13.90 1.35 -0.06
N GLY A 104 13.24 0.35 -0.64
CA GLY A 104 12.81 -0.86 0.07
C GLY A 104 13.97 -1.60 0.74
N VAL A 105 15.07 -1.83 0.02
CA VAL A 105 16.26 -2.50 0.57
C VAL A 105 16.82 -1.71 1.76
N GLN A 106 16.92 -0.40 1.66
CA GLN A 106 17.43 0.44 2.76
C GLN A 106 16.50 0.45 3.97
N ILE A 107 15.18 0.43 3.75
CA ILE A 107 14.22 0.29 4.84
C ILE A 107 14.46 -1.02 5.59
N VAL A 108 14.71 -2.12 4.87
CA VAL A 108 15.03 -3.42 5.47
C VAL A 108 16.35 -3.34 6.24
N ASP A 109 17.39 -2.75 5.68
CA ASP A 109 18.69 -2.61 6.34
C ASP A 109 18.58 -1.84 7.66
N VAL A 110 17.88 -0.70 7.67
CA VAL A 110 17.62 0.09 8.88
C VAL A 110 16.81 -0.71 9.89
N CYS A 111 15.78 -1.45 9.44
CA CYS A 111 14.98 -2.31 10.32
C CYS A 111 15.80 -3.46 10.93
N VAL A 112 16.74 -4.03 10.19
CA VAL A 112 17.63 -5.10 10.67
C VAL A 112 18.64 -4.56 11.67
N GLU A 113 19.24 -3.41 11.40
CA GLU A 113 20.18 -2.75 12.32
C GLU A 113 19.50 -2.33 13.64
N ALA A 114 18.28 -1.81 13.55
CA ALA A 114 17.49 -1.41 14.71
C ALA A 114 16.93 -2.61 15.50
N ARG A 115 16.88 -3.81 14.91
CA ARG A 115 16.15 -4.97 15.45
C ARG A 115 16.53 -5.31 16.89
N ASP A 116 17.82 -5.35 17.20
CA ASP A 116 18.31 -5.73 18.53
C ASP A 116 17.96 -4.71 19.61
N LYS A 117 17.70 -3.45 19.21
CA LYS A 117 17.40 -2.33 20.12
C LYS A 117 15.91 -2.02 20.21
N THR A 118 15.16 -2.22 19.12
CA THR A 118 13.75 -1.81 19.01
C THR A 118 12.79 -2.97 18.81
N GLY A 119 13.27 -4.22 18.83
CA GLY A 119 12.42 -5.39 18.71
C GLY A 119 11.79 -5.59 17.34
N GLY A 120 12.35 -4.94 16.31
CA GLY A 120 11.79 -4.95 14.96
C GLY A 120 10.63 -3.98 14.73
N LEU A 121 10.37 -3.04 15.66
CA LEU A 121 9.48 -1.91 15.45
C LEU A 121 10.31 -0.64 15.27
N VAL A 122 10.09 0.09 14.17
CA VAL A 122 10.81 1.35 13.90
C VAL A 122 9.77 2.43 13.64
N ASP A 123 9.92 3.57 14.31
CA ASP A 123 9.05 4.74 14.12
C ASP A 123 9.25 5.33 12.72
N MET A 124 8.16 5.77 12.08
CA MET A 124 8.20 6.30 10.71
C MET A 124 9.09 7.53 10.58
N GLN A 125 9.00 8.46 11.52
CA GLN A 125 9.78 9.70 11.46
C GLN A 125 11.26 9.44 11.74
N HIS A 126 11.58 8.46 12.58
CA HIS A 126 12.94 8.00 12.78
C HIS A 126 13.50 7.33 11.52
N LEU A 127 12.73 6.42 10.90
CA LEU A 127 13.10 5.75 9.64
C LEU A 127 13.38 6.75 8.52
N LEU A 128 12.49 7.73 8.32
CA LEU A 128 12.66 8.77 7.31
C LEU A 128 13.96 9.57 7.54
N ARG A 129 14.17 10.07 8.77
CA ARG A 129 15.38 10.82 9.12
C ARG A 129 16.65 10.00 8.91
N GLN A 130 16.65 8.72 9.27
CA GLN A 130 17.80 7.85 9.12
C GLN A 130 18.14 7.59 7.65
N ILE A 131 17.14 7.30 6.82
CA ILE A 131 17.34 7.07 5.38
C ILE A 131 17.79 8.36 4.67
N GLU A 132 17.18 9.50 4.98
CA GLU A 132 17.57 10.80 4.41
C GLU A 132 19.02 11.16 4.78
N LYS A 133 19.42 10.90 6.03
CA LYS A 133 20.81 11.06 6.49
C LYS A 133 21.76 10.11 5.76
N MET A 134 21.42 8.84 5.62
CA MET A 134 22.25 7.84 4.91
C MET A 134 22.47 8.20 3.44
N ARG A 135 21.44 8.74 2.78
CA ARG A 135 21.53 9.16 1.37
C ARG A 135 22.07 10.58 1.17
N ALA A 136 22.40 11.30 2.25
CA ALA A 136 22.74 12.72 2.20
C ALA A 136 21.70 13.57 1.43
N LEU A 137 20.42 13.25 1.63
CA LEU A 137 19.30 13.99 1.04
C LEU A 137 18.89 15.16 1.94
N LYS A 138 18.12 16.08 1.37
CA LYS A 138 17.46 17.14 2.15
C LYS A 138 16.28 16.56 2.91
N ASP A 139 15.98 17.15 4.07
CA ASP A 139 14.79 16.80 4.85
C ASP A 139 13.53 16.88 4.00
N GLY A 140 12.71 15.83 4.05
CA GLY A 140 11.45 15.71 3.31
C GLY A 140 11.62 15.28 1.85
N ALA A 141 12.81 14.88 1.41
CA ALA A 141 13.03 14.29 0.09
C ALA A 141 12.32 12.93 -0.07
N ILE A 142 12.05 12.24 1.04
CA ILE A 142 11.33 10.97 1.10
C ILE A 142 10.04 11.18 1.91
N THR A 143 8.91 10.73 1.36
CA THR A 143 7.61 10.81 2.03
C THR A 143 7.20 9.46 2.62
N GLU A 144 6.28 9.48 3.58
CA GLU A 144 5.69 8.25 4.14
C GLU A 144 5.05 7.36 3.05
N ASP A 145 4.49 8.00 2.03
CA ASP A 145 3.86 7.37 0.88
C ASP A 145 4.91 6.64 -0.01
N ASP A 146 6.14 7.17 -0.09
CA ASP A 146 7.26 6.46 -0.74
C ASP A 146 7.70 5.24 0.06
N VAL A 147 7.73 5.33 1.39
CA VAL A 147 8.05 4.22 2.29
C VAL A 147 6.99 3.12 2.16
N ALA A 148 5.71 3.47 2.26
CA ALA A 148 4.60 2.52 2.14
C ALA A 148 4.60 1.80 0.79
N ARG A 149 4.82 2.54 -0.31
CA ARG A 149 4.95 1.95 -1.66
C ARG A 149 6.14 1.01 -1.78
N SER A 150 7.30 1.41 -1.27
CA SER A 150 8.53 0.61 -1.34
C SER A 150 8.37 -0.70 -0.59
N ILE A 151 7.68 -0.67 0.56
CA ILE A 151 7.39 -1.87 1.33
C ILE A 151 6.39 -2.78 0.61
N ASN A 152 5.33 -2.22 0.03
CA ASN A 152 4.39 -2.99 -0.80
C ASN A 152 5.11 -3.66 -1.99
N ALA A 153 6.08 -2.99 -2.60
CA ALA A 153 6.88 -3.51 -3.69
C ALA A 153 7.76 -4.72 -3.28
N LEU A 154 8.11 -4.84 -1.99
CA LEU A 154 8.86 -5.99 -1.44
C LEU A 154 7.96 -7.20 -1.11
N GLY A 155 6.62 -7.04 -1.16
CA GLY A 155 5.66 -8.12 -0.88
C GLY A 155 5.93 -9.47 -1.57
N PRO A 156 6.35 -9.51 -2.85
CA PRO A 156 6.67 -10.76 -3.55
C PRO A 156 7.84 -11.56 -2.93
N LEU A 157 8.70 -10.93 -2.13
CA LEU A 157 9.85 -11.58 -1.48
C LEU A 157 9.45 -12.38 -0.23
N GLY A 158 8.17 -12.39 0.16
CA GLY A 158 7.65 -13.26 1.22
C GLY A 158 8.17 -12.94 2.63
N ALA A 159 8.83 -11.80 2.83
CA ALA A 159 9.39 -11.41 4.11
C ALA A 159 8.35 -10.68 4.98
N GLY A 160 7.71 -11.38 5.90
CA GLY A 160 7.25 -10.83 7.19
C GLY A 160 6.15 -9.75 7.22
N HIS A 161 5.47 -9.43 6.11
CA HIS A 161 4.34 -8.50 6.13
C HIS A 161 3.06 -9.18 6.65
N GLY A 162 2.28 -8.47 7.48
CA GLY A 162 0.99 -8.95 7.94
C GLY A 162 0.04 -9.18 6.75
N PRO A 163 -1.06 -9.94 6.93
CA PRO A 163 -1.97 -10.37 5.84
C PRO A 163 -2.60 -9.24 5.01
N ASN A 164 -2.36 -7.97 5.35
CA ASN A 164 -2.90 -6.78 4.68
C ASN A 164 -1.82 -5.93 3.98
N GLY A 165 -0.58 -6.42 3.83
CA GLY A 165 0.49 -5.72 3.07
C GLY A 165 1.10 -4.49 3.76
N SER A 166 0.54 -4.04 4.89
CA SER A 166 1.16 -2.97 5.67
C SER A 166 2.48 -3.44 6.29
N PRO A 167 3.56 -2.63 6.27
CA PRO A 167 4.56 -2.78 7.31
C PRO A 167 3.87 -2.77 8.67
N ARG A 168 4.36 -3.54 9.63
CA ARG A 168 4.00 -3.33 11.04
C ARG A 168 4.65 -2.03 11.51
N LEU A 169 4.23 -0.92 10.92
CA LEU A 169 4.42 0.40 11.48
C LEU A 169 3.37 0.51 12.56
N GLY A 170 3.83 0.44 13.81
CA GLY A 170 2.99 0.51 14.98
C GLY A 170 2.38 1.91 15.13
N SER A 171 1.34 2.22 14.38
CA SER A 171 0.39 3.24 14.81
C SER A 171 -0.57 2.60 15.79
N THR A 172 -0.71 3.22 16.97
CA THR A 172 -1.71 2.95 18.01
C THR A 172 -1.54 1.66 18.83
N ILE A 173 -0.41 1.56 19.54
CA ILE A 173 -0.47 1.11 20.95
C ILE A 173 0.10 2.28 21.75
N GLY A 174 -0.63 2.74 22.76
CA GLY A 174 -0.38 3.97 23.50
C GLY A 174 1.08 4.14 23.91
N ARG A 175 1.54 5.40 23.92
CA ARG A 175 2.87 5.87 24.34
C ARG A 175 3.08 5.72 25.85
N GLU A 176 2.81 4.54 26.40
CA GLU A 176 2.81 4.35 27.84
C GLU A 176 3.26 2.95 28.25
N SER A 177 4.05 2.95 29.33
CA SER A 177 4.56 1.76 29.99
C SER A 177 3.39 0.84 30.40
N GLY A 178 3.44 -0.42 29.97
CA GLY A 178 2.36 -1.37 30.12
C GLY A 178 2.46 -2.12 31.45
N ARG A 179 1.50 -1.91 32.34
CA ARG A 179 1.27 -2.78 33.51
C ARG A 179 0.03 -3.63 33.28
N SER A 180 0.02 -4.89 33.72
CA SER A 180 -1.15 -5.78 33.62
C SER A 180 -2.42 -5.12 34.16
N ASP A 181 -2.28 -4.29 35.21
CA ASP A 181 -3.38 -3.60 35.88
C ASP A 181 -3.97 -2.45 35.04
N ASN A 182 -3.15 -1.80 34.20
CA ASN A 182 -3.59 -0.71 33.31
C ASN A 182 -4.53 -1.23 32.21
N TYR A 183 -4.41 -2.50 31.84
CA TYR A 183 -5.25 -3.11 30.79
C TYR A 183 -6.63 -3.55 31.31
N ILE A 184 -6.86 -3.54 32.63
CA ILE A 184 -8.18 -3.76 33.23
C ILE A 184 -9.11 -2.58 32.90
N GLU A 185 -8.59 -1.35 32.90
CA GLU A 185 -9.34 -0.14 32.50
C GLU A 185 -9.75 -0.17 31.02
N LEU A 186 -8.99 -0.88 30.19
CA LEU A 186 -9.26 -1.13 28.77
C LEU A 186 -10.18 -2.35 28.53
N GLY A 187 -10.68 -2.99 29.59
CA GLY A 187 -11.60 -4.11 29.53
C GLY A 187 -10.95 -5.47 29.21
N TRP A 188 -9.63 -5.59 29.36
CA TRP A 188 -8.94 -6.87 29.18
C TRP A 188 -8.91 -7.68 30.48
N SER A 189 -9.04 -9.00 30.36
CA SER A 189 -8.78 -9.88 31.50
C SER A 189 -7.28 -9.96 31.80
N ILE A 190 -6.92 -10.08 33.07
CA ILE A 190 -5.53 -10.10 33.54
C ILE A 190 -4.71 -11.17 32.80
N GLY A 191 -5.19 -12.41 32.75
CA GLY A 191 -4.48 -13.50 32.05
C GLY A 191 -4.31 -13.27 30.54
N ARG A 192 -5.21 -12.50 29.90
CA ARG A 192 -5.06 -12.11 28.49
C ARG A 192 -4.00 -11.03 28.33
N ALA A 193 -3.97 -10.06 29.23
CA ALA A 193 -2.96 -9.00 29.24
C ALA A 193 -1.56 -9.58 29.53
N GLU A 194 -1.42 -10.45 30.53
CA GLU A 194 -0.17 -11.15 30.84
C GLU A 194 0.33 -11.99 29.65
N THR A 195 -0.55 -12.80 29.04
CA THR A 195 -0.17 -13.58 27.86
C THR A 195 0.25 -12.69 26.69
N ALA A 196 -0.38 -11.53 26.50
CA ALA A 196 0.00 -10.59 25.44
C ALA A 196 1.36 -9.95 25.73
N LEU A 197 1.60 -9.52 26.97
CA LEU A 197 2.87 -8.92 27.40
C LEU A 197 4.02 -9.93 27.38
N ASP A 198 3.79 -11.18 27.79
CA ASP A 198 4.77 -12.26 27.71
C ASP A 198 5.12 -12.60 26.25
N ASN A 199 4.14 -12.61 25.35
CA ASN A 199 4.40 -12.77 23.92
C ASN A 199 5.19 -11.58 23.36
N MET A 200 4.88 -10.36 23.79
CA MET A 200 5.63 -9.17 23.40
C MET A 200 7.09 -9.24 23.88
N LEU A 201 7.34 -9.75 25.08
CA LEU A 201 8.69 -9.90 25.65
C LEU A 201 9.47 -11.05 24.99
N MET A 202 8.88 -12.25 24.96
CA MET A 202 9.61 -13.49 24.65
C MET A 202 9.58 -13.85 23.17
N ARG A 203 8.48 -13.57 22.48
CA ARG A 203 8.27 -14.03 21.10
C ARG A 203 8.56 -12.94 20.09
N ASP A 204 7.98 -11.77 20.33
CA ASP A 204 8.06 -10.66 19.41
C ASP A 204 9.26 -9.76 19.76
N GLY A 205 9.75 -9.82 21.00
CA GLY A 205 10.91 -9.06 21.48
C GLY A 205 10.70 -7.56 21.38
N THR A 206 9.47 -7.06 21.59
CA THR A 206 9.04 -5.67 21.36
C THR A 206 8.95 -4.82 22.63
N CYS A 207 9.28 -5.41 23.79
CA CYS A 207 9.34 -4.72 25.06
C CYS A 207 10.48 -5.28 25.95
N TRP A 208 10.89 -4.48 26.94
CA TRP A 208 11.71 -4.93 28.06
C TRP A 208 10.86 -5.15 29.30
N LEU A 209 11.27 -6.11 30.13
CA LEU A 209 10.70 -6.35 31.45
C LEU A 209 11.60 -5.70 32.51
N ASP A 210 11.01 -4.83 33.31
CA ASP A 210 11.57 -4.33 34.55
C ASP A 210 10.90 -5.04 35.73
N ASP A 211 11.66 -5.94 36.36
CA ASP A 211 11.26 -6.69 37.56
C ASP A 211 11.87 -6.10 38.84
N GLN A 212 12.50 -4.93 38.75
CA GLN A 212 13.14 -4.26 39.88
C GLN A 212 12.21 -3.24 40.56
N ASP A 213 11.04 -2.99 39.98
CA ASP A 213 10.06 -2.04 40.53
C ASP A 213 9.33 -2.64 41.76
N PRO A 214 9.26 -1.92 42.90
CA PRO A 214 8.58 -2.38 44.12
C PRO A 214 7.09 -2.66 43.95
N THR A 215 6.47 -2.08 42.93
CA THR A 215 5.03 -2.16 42.66
C THR A 215 4.67 -3.31 41.71
N GLY A 216 5.64 -4.14 41.32
CA GLY A 216 5.48 -5.33 40.48
C GLY A 216 6.02 -5.14 39.06
N LYS A 217 5.95 -6.19 38.23
CA LYS A 217 6.50 -6.21 36.87
C LYS A 217 5.99 -5.07 36.00
N ILE A 218 6.92 -4.37 35.34
CA ILE A 218 6.64 -3.29 34.38
C ILE A 218 7.18 -3.68 33.01
N TYR A 219 6.36 -3.52 31.96
CA TYR A 219 6.78 -3.79 30.59
C TYR A 219 6.96 -2.48 29.82
N TRP A 220 8.19 -2.23 29.38
CA TRP A 220 8.58 -1.06 28.61
C TRP A 220 8.54 -1.35 27.12
N VAL A 221 7.57 -0.78 26.40
CA VAL A 221 7.41 -0.98 24.95
C VAL A 221 8.34 -0.05 24.17
N PHE A 222 9.12 -0.58 23.23
CA PHE A 222 10.13 0.22 22.51
C PHE A 222 9.56 1.38 21.70
N SER A 223 8.38 1.20 21.11
CA SER A 223 7.70 2.27 20.37
C SER A 223 7.25 3.44 21.25
N ALA A 224 7.20 3.26 22.56
CA ALA A 224 6.90 4.33 23.52
C ALA A 224 8.16 5.10 23.95
N PHE A 225 9.36 4.58 23.66
CA PHE A 225 10.63 5.25 23.94
C PHE A 225 11.06 6.15 22.78
N THR A 226 11.38 7.40 23.11
CA THR A 226 12.16 8.27 22.22
C THR A 226 13.61 8.18 22.65
N PHE A 227 14.46 7.56 21.83
CA PHE A 227 15.90 7.60 22.02
C PHE A 227 16.40 8.97 21.54
N GLU A 228 16.88 9.80 22.46
CA GLU A 228 17.68 10.96 22.11
C GLU A 228 19.08 10.47 21.77
N ASP A 229 19.48 10.60 20.51
CA ASP A 229 20.86 10.35 20.09
C ASP A 229 21.76 11.40 20.75
N ASN A 230 22.38 11.05 21.87
CA ASN A 230 23.51 11.80 22.42
C ASN A 230 24.70 11.63 21.48
N VAL A 231 24.73 12.44 20.41
CA VAL A 231 25.93 12.64 19.60
C VAL A 231 26.89 13.48 20.42
N GLN A 232 27.89 12.84 21.03
CA GLN A 232 29.16 13.48 21.37
C GLN A 232 30.09 13.45 20.16
#